data_AF-A0A1Q3GME2-F1
#
_entry.id   AF-A0A1Q3GME2-F1
#
_cell.length_a   1.000
_cell.length_b   1.000
_cell.length_c   1.000
_cell.angle_alpha   90.00
_cell.angle_beta   90.00
_cell.angle_gamma   90.00
#
_symmetry.space_group_name_H-M   'P 1'
#
loop_
_entity.id
_entity.type
_entity.pdbx_description
1 polymer ?
#
loop_
_entity_poly.entity_id
_entity_poly.type
_entity_poly.pdbx_seq_one_letter_code
_entity_poly.pdbx_strand_id
1 'polypeptide(L)'
;MKSWINILKGTILSVLVFFSVSFLFVLYRISPITSGDTYHLEIGFPFIYYKQFQLQGNPFLNSSWHVTYLLIDCLITWVIVCGLYLLAKKKN
;
A
#
# COMPACT_ATOMS: atom_id res chain seq x y z
N MET A 1 -17.99 -27.00 -3.05
CA MET A 1 -17.78 -26.23 -1.80
C MET A 1 -16.36 -25.65 -1.59
N LYS A 2 -15.36 -25.87 -2.48
CA LYS A 2 -13.93 -25.55 -2.22
C LYS A 2 -13.38 -24.22 -2.80
N SER A 3 -14.15 -23.50 -3.62
CA SER A 3 -13.64 -22.31 -4.36
C SER A 3 -13.62 -21.04 -3.52
N TRP A 4 -14.73 -20.74 -2.82
CA TRP A 4 -14.86 -19.53 -2.00
C TRP A 4 -13.82 -19.46 -0.87
N ILE A 5 -13.43 -20.61 -0.29
CA ILE A 5 -12.38 -20.70 0.73
C ILE A 5 -11.02 -20.28 0.15
N ASN A 6 -10.74 -20.62 -1.11
CA ASN A 6 -9.48 -20.25 -1.76
C ASN A 6 -9.44 -18.75 -2.04
N ILE A 7 -10.57 -18.17 -2.46
CA ILE A 7 -10.70 -16.73 -2.65
C ILE A 7 -10.52 -16.02 -1.31
N LEU A 8 -11.17 -16.47 -0.24
CA LEU A 8 -11.02 -15.89 1.09
C LEU A 8 -9.56 -15.93 1.57
N LYS A 9 -8.87 -17.05 1.39
CA LYS A 9 -7.44 -17.17 1.72
C LYS A 9 -6.58 -16.19 0.90
N GLY A 10 -6.85 -16.09 -0.40
CA GLY A 10 -6.18 -15.13 -1.29
C GLY A 10 -6.41 -13.68 -0.85
N THR A 11 -7.64 -13.33 -0.48
CA THR A 11 -8.00 -12.00 0.03
C THR A 11 -7.31 -11.68 1.35
N ILE A 12 -7.28 -12.61 2.31
CA ILE A 12 -6.56 -12.40 3.58
C ILE A 12 -5.07 -12.18 3.29
N LEU A 13 -4.49 -12.99 2.41
CA LEU A 13 -3.08 -12.84 2.02
C LEU A 13 -2.83 -11.50 1.32
N SER A 14 -3.72 -11.04 0.44
CA SER A 14 -3.55 -9.76 -0.25
C SER A 14 -3.62 -8.58 0.71
N VAL A 15 -4.48 -8.63 1.72
CA VAL A 15 -4.56 -7.61 2.76
C VAL A 15 -3.24 -7.54 3.55
N LEU A 16 -2.69 -8.69 3.94
CA LEU A 16 -1.40 -8.75 4.65
C LEU A 16 -0.25 -8.21 3.78
N VAL A 17 -0.21 -8.57 2.50
CA VAL A 17 0.81 -8.09 1.55
C VAL A 17 0.68 -6.58 1.35
N PHE A 18 -0.53 -6.07 1.13
CA PHE A 18 -0.79 -4.64 0.97
C PHE A 18 -0.27 -3.85 2.18
N PHE A 19 -0.70 -4.22 3.39
CA PHE A 19 -0.25 -3.53 4.60
C PHE A 19 1.26 -3.64 4.85
N SER A 20 1.85 -4.79 4.52
CA SER A 20 3.30 -4.97 4.64
C SER A 20 4.08 -4.04 3.70
N VAL A 21 3.66 -3.95 2.43
CA VAL A 21 4.27 -3.04 1.44
C VAL A 21 4.07 -1.59 1.87
N SER A 22 2.85 -1.18 2.25
CA SER A 22 2.57 0.17 2.74
C SER A 22 3.42 0.52 3.97
N PHE A 23 3.59 -0.41 4.90
CA PHE A 23 4.43 -0.22 6.09
C PHE A 23 5.90 -0.04 5.72
N LEU A 24 6.43 -0.85 4.81
CA LEU A 24 7.80 -0.69 4.32
C LEU A 24 8.01 0.67 3.63
N PHE A 25 7.02 1.15 2.86
CA PHE A 25 7.06 2.47 2.26
C PHE A 25 7.09 3.58 3.31
N VAL A 26 6.29 3.47 4.37
CA VAL A 26 6.35 4.40 5.51
C VAL A 26 7.75 4.41 6.12
N LEU A 27 8.29 3.24 6.47
CA LEU A 27 9.63 3.12 7.06
C LEU A 27 10.71 3.71 6.17
N TYR A 28 10.66 3.45 4.86
CA TYR A 28 11.61 4.00 3.90
C TYR A 28 11.57 5.53 3.85
N ARG A 29 10.37 6.12 3.93
CA ARG A 29 10.17 7.58 3.86
C ARG A 29 10.49 8.32 5.15
N ILE A 30 10.30 7.70 6.31
CA ILE A 30 10.67 8.31 7.60
C ILE A 30 12.14 8.02 7.98
N SER A 31 12.82 7.15 7.23
CA SER A 31 14.20 6.79 7.49
C SER A 31 15.12 8.01 7.36
N PRO A 32 16.08 8.22 8.28
CA PRO A 32 17.09 9.27 8.17
C PRO A 32 18.03 9.09 6.97
N ILE A 33 17.90 7.99 6.21
CA ILE A 33 18.65 7.76 4.97
C ILE A 33 18.11 8.62 3.83
N THR A 34 16.83 9.01 3.86
CA THR A 34 16.15 9.77 2.79
C THR A 34 15.92 11.25 3.15
N SER A 35 16.48 11.73 4.26
CA SER A 35 16.22 13.05 4.84
C SER A 35 16.87 14.21 4.08
N GLY A 36 16.22 14.62 2.99
CA GLY A 36 16.39 15.95 2.38
C GLY A 36 15.31 16.95 2.83
N ASP A 37 14.09 16.47 3.10
CA ASP A 37 12.94 17.30 3.49
C ASP A 37 12.15 16.63 4.62
N THR A 38 12.37 17.06 5.87
CA THR A 38 11.72 16.53 7.08
C THR A 38 10.20 16.73 7.13
N TYR A 39 9.63 17.50 6.19
CA TYR A 39 8.22 17.88 6.19
C TYR A 39 7.39 17.24 5.06
N HIS A 40 8.01 16.38 4.24
CA HIS A 40 7.34 15.73 3.11
C HIS A 40 7.30 14.21 3.28
N LEU A 41 6.11 13.65 3.48
CA LEU A 41 5.88 12.20 3.55
C LEU A 41 4.87 11.79 2.49
N GLU A 42 5.27 10.91 1.59
CA GLU A 42 4.43 10.38 0.52
C GLU A 42 4.36 8.86 0.64
N ILE A 43 3.15 8.33 0.81
CA ILE A 43 2.90 6.89 0.97
C ILE A 43 2.06 6.41 -0.20
N GLY A 44 2.48 5.30 -0.79
CA GLY A 44 1.70 4.53 -1.74
C GLY A 44 2.57 3.84 -2.78
N PHE A 45 2.07 2.73 -3.30
CA PHE A 45 2.72 1.94 -4.33
C PHE A 45 1.72 0.99 -4.99
N PRO A 46 1.57 1.01 -6.33
CA PRO A 46 2.30 1.85 -7.28
C PRO A 46 1.88 3.33 -7.30
N PHE A 47 0.71 3.69 -6.75
CA PHE A 47 0.22 5.06 -6.76
C PHE A 47 0.32 5.74 -5.39
N ILE A 48 0.75 7.00 -5.34
CA ILE A 48 0.82 7.75 -4.08
C ILE A 48 -0.59 8.15 -3.65
N TYR A 49 -1.13 7.47 -2.65
CA TYR A 49 -2.48 7.73 -2.15
C TYR A 49 -2.52 8.62 -0.92
N TYR A 50 -1.39 8.84 -0.25
CA TYR A 50 -1.27 9.75 0.88
C TYR A 50 -0.07 10.67 0.72
N LYS A 51 -0.27 11.95 1.00
CA LYS A 51 0.78 12.95 1.05
C LYS A 51 0.62 13.82 2.29
N GLN A 52 1.72 14.06 2.98
CA GLN A 52 1.86 15.01 4.06
C GLN A 52 2.90 16.06 3.66
N PHE A 53 2.59 17.32 3.92
CA PHE A 53 3.41 18.46 3.52
C PHE A 53 3.20 19.65 4.47
N GLN A 54 4.18 20.55 4.53
CA GLN A 54 4.04 21.82 5.25
C GLN A 54 4.09 22.99 4.26
N LEU A 55 3.10 23.88 4.35
CA LEU A 55 3.07 25.09 3.52
C LEU A 55 4.00 26.14 4.12
N GLN A 56 4.67 26.92 3.26
CA GLN A 56 5.55 28.00 3.71
C GLN A 56 4.78 29.00 4.57
N GLY A 57 5.29 29.29 5.77
CA GLY A 57 4.65 30.20 6.74
C GLY A 57 3.49 29.60 7.54
N ASN A 58 3.13 28.33 7.31
CA ASN A 58 2.13 27.63 8.12
C ASN A 58 2.83 26.75 9.17
N PRO A 59 2.58 26.94 10.48
CA PRO A 59 3.17 26.10 11.53
C PRO A 59 2.58 24.67 11.57
N PHE A 60 1.45 24.43 10.91
CA PHE A 60 0.76 23.14 10.91
C PHE A 60 1.12 22.27 9.69
N LEU A 61 1.23 20.97 9.94
CA LEU A 61 1.34 19.94 8.91
C LEU A 61 -0.02 19.74 8.23
N ASN A 62 0.01 19.66 6.91
CA ASN A 62 -1.17 19.41 6.07
C ASN A 62 -1.07 17.99 5.51
N SER A 63 -2.23 17.37 5.25
CA SER A 63 -2.30 16.07 4.61
C SER A 63 -3.33 16.06 3.48
N SER A 64 -3.09 15.20 2.50
CA SER A 64 -3.94 14.98 1.34
C SER A 64 -4.06 13.49 1.04
N TRP A 65 -5.26 13.07 0.66
CA TRP A 65 -5.60 11.69 0.33
C TRP A 65 -6.16 11.58 -1.08
N HIS A 66 -5.60 10.67 -1.87
CA HIS A 66 -6.20 10.20 -3.12
C HIS A 66 -6.85 8.84 -2.88
N VAL A 67 -8.06 8.84 -2.32
CA VAL A 67 -8.80 7.60 -1.97
C VAL A 67 -8.95 6.67 -3.17
N THR A 68 -9.15 7.22 -4.38
CA THR A 68 -9.19 6.43 -5.61
C THR A 68 -7.91 5.63 -5.84
N TYR A 69 -6.75 6.22 -5.59
CA TYR A 69 -5.46 5.52 -5.73
C TYR A 69 -5.27 4.46 -4.67
N LEU A 70 -5.72 4.71 -3.43
CA LEU A 70 -5.73 3.70 -2.37
C LEU A 70 -6.56 2.47 -2.79
N LEU A 71 -7.76 2.70 -3.33
CA LEU A 71 -8.63 1.61 -3.80
C LEU A 71 -8.03 0.86 -4.99
N ILE A 72 -7.37 1.57 -5.91
CA ILE A 72 -6.68 0.96 -7.05
C ILE A 72 -5.51 0.10 -6.57
N ASP A 73 -4.67 0.58 -5.65
CA ASP A 73 -3.54 -0.20 -5.10
C ASP A 73 -4.02 -1.46 -4.37
N CYS A 74 -5.10 -1.35 -3.58
CA CYS A 74 -5.76 -2.49 -2.95
C CYS A 74 -6.23 -3.52 -3.99
N LEU A 75 -6.88 -3.06 -5.07
CA LEU A 75 -7.38 -3.92 -6.15
C LEU A 75 -6.22 -4.60 -6.90
N ILE A 76 -5.18 -3.85 -7.25
CA ILE A 76 -3.99 -4.38 -7.93
C ILE A 76 -3.33 -5.46 -7.06
N THR A 77 -3.12 -5.17 -5.78
CA THR A 77 -2.53 -6.13 -4.84
C THR A 77 -3.39 -7.38 -4.73
N TRP A 78 -4.71 -7.23 -4.64
CA TRP A 78 -5.65 -8.34 -4.59
C TRP A 78 -5.58 -9.22 -5.84
N VAL A 79 -5.62 -8.62 -7.04
CA VAL A 79 -5.53 -9.35 -8.32
C VAL A 79 -4.22 -10.13 -8.42
N ILE A 80 -3.09 -9.48 -8.12
CA ILE A 80 -1.77 -10.10 -8.19
C ILE A 80 -1.66 -11.26 -7.20
N VAL A 81 -1.98 -11.04 -5.93
CA VAL A 81 -1.83 -12.05 -4.88
C VAL A 81 -2.79 -13.22 -5.08
N CYS A 82 -4.06 -12.96 -5.43
CA CYS A 82 -5.02 -14.04 -5.72
C CYS A 82 -4.60 -14.82 -6.97
N GLY A 83 -4.15 -14.14 -8.03
CA GLY A 83 -3.64 -14.77 -9.24
C GLY A 83 -2.46 -15.69 -8.94
N LEU A 84 -1.45 -15.19 -8.22
CA LEU A 84 -0.28 -15.98 -7.82
C LEU A 84 -0.66 -17.16 -6.91
N TYR A 85 -1.57 -16.95 -5.95
CA TYR A 85 -2.04 -18.01 -5.06
C TYR A 85 -2.72 -19.15 -5.82
N LEU A 86 -3.59 -18.83 -6.78
CA LEU A 86 -4.28 -19.83 -7.60
C LEU A 86 -3.30 -20.57 -8.53
N LEU A 87 -2.34 -19.86 -9.12
CA LEU A 87 -1.30 -20.47 -9.96
C LEU A 87 -0.41 -21.42 -9.16
N ALA A 88 0.05 -21.01 -7.97
CA ALA A 88 0.86 -21.85 -7.09
C ALA A 88 0.10 -23.11 -6.65
N LYS A 89 -1.19 -22.96 -6.35
CA LYS A 89 -2.05 -24.10 -5.99
C LYS A 89 -2.32 -25.07 -7.14
N LYS A 90 -2.37 -24.60 -8.39
CA LYS A 90 -2.53 -25.47 -9.56
C LYS A 90 -1.28 -26.34 -9.81
N LYS A 91 -0.10 -25.87 -9.40
CA LYS A 91 1.17 -26.57 -9.59
C LYS A 91 1.40 -27.69 -8.56
N ASN A 92 0.80 -27.59 -7.38
CA ASN A 92 0.83 -28.60 -6.32
C ASN A 92 -0.35 -29.57 -6.44
#